data_AF-A0A8B9J9E0-F1
#
_entry.id   AF-A0A8B9J9E0-F1
#
_cell.length_a   1.000
_cell.length_b   1.000
_cell.length_c   1.000
_cell.angle_alpha   90.00
_cell.angle_beta   90.00
_cell.angle_gamma   90.00
#
_symmetry.space_group_name_H-M   'P 1'
#
loop_
_entity.id
_entity.type
_entity.pdbx_description
1 polymer ?
#
loop_
_entity_poly.entity_id
_entity_poly.type
_entity_poly.pdbx_seq_one_letter_code
_entity_poly.pdbx_strand_id
1 'polypeptide(L)'
;IKPYGVQLECKGEGDVWVRCLSDHAVFVQSYYLDREAGRAPGDAVHKIYPSAYIKVFDLRQCHRQMQQQAATAQAAAAAQAAAVAGNIPGPGSVGGIAPAISLSAAAGIGVDDLRRLCILRMSFVKGWGPDYPRQSIKETPCWIEIHLHRALQLLDEVLHTMPIADPQPLD
;
A
#
# COMPACT_ATOMS: atom_id res chain seq x y z
N ILE A 1 -28.51 25.34 0.43
CA ILE A 1 -28.37 24.07 -0.34
C ILE A 1 -27.71 23.07 0.60
N LYS A 2 -28.37 21.96 0.95
CA LYS A 2 -27.77 20.92 1.80
C LYS A 2 -26.62 20.27 1.00
N PRO A 3 -25.41 20.12 1.56
CA PRO A 3 -24.33 19.46 0.84
C PRO A 3 -24.69 17.97 0.64
N TYR A 4 -24.50 17.46 -0.57
CA TYR A 4 -24.77 16.07 -0.96
C TYR A 4 -23.46 15.32 -1.20
N GLY A 5 -23.48 13.99 -1.09
CA GLY A 5 -22.31 13.14 -1.35
C GLY A 5 -21.47 12.86 -0.11
N VAL A 6 -20.19 13.20 -0.15
CA VAL A 6 -19.25 12.99 0.96
C VAL A 6 -18.42 14.25 1.19
N GLN A 7 -18.05 14.47 2.44
CA GLN A 7 -17.05 15.48 2.80
C GLN A 7 -15.79 14.77 3.25
N LEU A 8 -14.67 15.15 2.66
CA LEU A 8 -13.33 14.77 3.09
C LEU A 8 -12.78 15.90 3.95
N GLU A 9 -12.34 15.58 5.16
CA GLU A 9 -11.78 16.54 6.09
C GLU A 9 -10.36 16.14 6.46
N CYS A 10 -9.41 17.04 6.19
CA CYS A 10 -8.02 16.89 6.63
C CYS A 10 -7.87 17.49 8.03
N LYS A 11 -7.31 16.72 8.97
CA LYS A 11 -7.03 17.17 10.34
C LYS A 11 -5.55 17.02 10.67
N GLY A 12 -5.05 18.00 11.43
CA GLY A 12 -3.65 18.04 11.85
C GLY A 12 -2.71 18.07 10.64
N GLU A 13 -1.68 17.24 10.67
CA GLU A 13 -0.64 17.20 9.63
C GLU A 13 -1.07 16.45 8.36
N GLY A 14 -2.15 15.63 8.41
CA GLY A 14 -2.58 14.86 7.24
C GLY A 14 -3.53 13.70 7.52
N ASP A 15 -4.16 13.63 8.69
CA ASP A 15 -5.18 12.62 8.97
C ASP A 15 -6.44 12.93 8.16
N VAL A 16 -7.09 11.91 7.60
CA VAL A 16 -8.29 12.12 6.76
C VAL A 16 -9.50 11.48 7.39
N TRP A 17 -10.57 12.26 7.47
CA TRP A 17 -11.89 11.85 7.92
C TRP A 17 -12.88 11.93 6.77
N VAL A 18 -13.83 10.98 6.75
CA VAL A 18 -14.94 10.97 5.80
C VAL A 18 -16.23 11.21 6.57
N ARG A 19 -17.03 12.17 6.11
CA ARG A 19 -18.42 12.34 6.51
C ARG A 19 -19.33 11.96 5.34
N CYS A 20 -20.23 11.01 5.55
CA CYS A 20 -21.23 10.65 4.55
C CYS A 20 -22.44 11.59 4.68
N LEU A 21 -22.61 12.48 3.70
CA LEU A 21 -23.72 13.45 3.63
C LEU A 21 -24.85 12.98 2.71
N SER A 22 -24.58 11.92 1.93
CA SER A 22 -25.52 11.24 1.05
C SER A 22 -26.52 10.39 1.83
N ASP A 23 -27.72 10.22 1.29
CA ASP A 23 -28.73 9.28 1.80
C ASP A 23 -28.37 7.81 1.45
N HIS A 24 -27.34 7.60 0.64
CA HIS A 24 -26.80 6.28 0.30
C HIS A 24 -25.42 6.08 0.92
N ALA A 25 -25.14 4.84 1.33
CA ALA A 25 -23.82 4.46 1.80
C ALA A 25 -22.73 4.63 0.73
N VAL A 26 -21.51 4.85 1.19
CA VAL A 26 -20.30 4.85 0.36
C VAL A 26 -19.39 3.71 0.78
N PHE A 27 -18.61 3.21 -0.18
CA PHE A 27 -17.75 2.04 -0.01
C PHE A 27 -16.31 2.47 -0.18
N VAL A 28 -15.48 2.27 0.85
CA VAL A 28 -14.13 2.81 0.93
C VAL A 28 -13.10 1.69 0.97
N GLN A 29 -12.08 1.81 0.15
CA GLN A 29 -10.82 1.08 0.29
C GLN A 29 -9.85 1.94 1.09
N SER A 30 -9.40 1.42 2.22
CA SER A 30 -8.39 2.07 3.06
C SER A 30 -7.58 1.04 3.83
N TYR A 31 -6.27 1.05 3.62
CA TYR A 31 -5.33 0.23 4.39
C TYR A 31 -5.36 0.51 5.89
N TYR A 32 -5.64 1.77 6.27
CA TYR A 32 -5.84 2.14 7.67
C TYR A 32 -7.02 1.37 8.25
N LEU A 33 -8.18 1.39 7.59
CA LEU A 33 -9.37 0.70 8.07
C LEU A 33 -9.22 -0.82 8.04
N ASP A 34 -8.52 -1.37 7.04
CA ASP A 34 -8.22 -2.81 7.00
C ASP A 34 -7.47 -3.23 8.27
N ARG A 35 -6.44 -2.46 8.64
CA ARG A 35 -5.66 -2.70 9.85
C ARG A 35 -6.49 -2.55 11.12
N GLU A 36 -7.31 -1.50 11.22
CA GLU A 36 -8.20 -1.30 12.38
C GLU A 36 -9.23 -2.43 12.52
N ALA A 37 -9.63 -3.04 11.41
CA ALA A 37 -10.52 -4.20 11.38
C ALA A 37 -9.80 -5.55 11.52
N GLY A 38 -8.47 -5.58 11.68
CA GLY A 38 -7.67 -6.81 11.75
C GLY A 38 -7.66 -7.62 10.45
N ARG A 39 -7.88 -6.97 9.30
CA ARG A 39 -7.89 -7.57 7.97
C ARG A 39 -6.54 -7.42 7.29
N ALA A 40 -6.27 -8.29 6.31
CA ALA A 40 -5.10 -8.14 5.46
C ALA A 40 -5.19 -6.83 4.65
N PRO A 41 -4.04 -6.18 4.36
CA PRO A 41 -3.98 -4.97 3.55
C PRO A 41 -4.71 -5.11 2.21
N GLY A 42 -5.73 -4.29 1.96
CA GLY A 42 -6.48 -4.24 0.69
C GLY A 42 -7.54 -5.32 0.51
N ASP A 43 -7.75 -6.20 1.50
CA ASP A 43 -8.68 -7.33 1.44
C ASP A 43 -10.13 -6.96 1.82
N ALA A 44 -10.36 -5.76 2.35
CA ALA A 44 -11.68 -5.36 2.82
C ALA A 44 -12.24 -4.13 2.07
N VAL A 45 -13.58 -4.06 2.03
CA VAL A 45 -14.33 -2.90 1.56
C VAL A 45 -15.17 -2.37 2.71
N HIS A 46 -14.90 -1.14 3.13
CA HIS A 46 -15.50 -0.54 4.32
C HIS A 46 -16.74 0.25 3.93
N LYS A 47 -17.91 -0.21 4.40
CA LYS A 47 -19.18 0.46 4.15
C LYS A 47 -19.42 1.56 5.16
N ILE A 48 -19.43 2.81 4.70
CA ILE A 48 -19.73 3.99 5.51
C ILE A 48 -21.20 4.35 5.29
N TYR A 49 -21.99 4.25 6.36
CA TYR A 49 -23.42 4.54 6.33
C TYR A 49 -23.72 6.05 6.29
N PRO A 50 -24.91 6.45 5.78
CA PRO A 50 -25.37 7.84 5.84
C PRO A 50 -25.19 8.46 7.23
N SER A 51 -24.79 9.72 7.28
CA SER A 51 -24.48 10.49 8.50
C SER A 51 -23.29 10.00 9.33
N ALA A 52 -22.62 8.90 8.96
CA ALA A 52 -21.42 8.45 9.65
C ALA A 52 -20.26 9.43 9.40
N TYR A 53 -19.42 9.58 10.43
CA TYR A 53 -18.22 10.39 10.41
C TYR A 53 -17.07 9.61 11.02
N ILE A 54 -16.14 9.15 10.20
CA ILE A 54 -15.08 8.23 10.62
C ILE A 54 -13.71 8.65 10.09
N LYS A 55 -12.66 8.28 10.82
CA LYS A 55 -11.29 8.40 10.36
C LYS A 55 -11.00 7.30 9.34
N VAL A 56 -10.48 7.65 8.18
CA VAL A 56 -10.16 6.69 7.10
C VAL A 56 -8.68 6.67 6.76
N PHE A 57 -7.87 7.55 7.33
CA PHE A 57 -6.43 7.59 7.12
C PHE A 57 -5.73 8.23 8.33
N ASP A 58 -4.59 7.66 8.71
CA ASP A 58 -3.70 8.18 9.75
C ASP A 58 -2.29 8.35 9.17
N LEU A 59 -1.79 9.59 9.16
CA LEU A 59 -0.50 9.92 8.52
C LEU A 59 0.66 9.23 9.22
N ARG A 60 0.64 9.16 10.56
CA ARG A 60 1.73 8.57 11.36
C ARG A 60 1.78 7.06 11.21
N GLN A 61 0.61 6.41 11.14
CA GLN A 61 0.50 4.98 10.87
C GLN A 61 0.99 4.67 9.46
N CYS A 62 0.58 5.47 8.47
CA CYS A 62 1.03 5.35 7.09
C CYS A 62 2.56 5.45 6.99
N HIS A 63 3.16 6.47 7.59
CA HIS A 63 4.62 6.67 7.57
C HIS A 63 5.39 5.51 8.21
N ARG A 64 4.96 5.02 9.39
CA ARG A 64 5.58 3.84 10.02
C ARG A 64 5.48 2.60 9.13
N GLN A 65 4.35 2.43 8.46
CA GLN A 65 4.14 1.29 7.56
C GLN A 65 5.03 1.39 6.31
N MET A 66 5.20 2.59 5.74
CA MET A 66 6.13 2.82 4.63
C MET A 66 7.55 2.44 5.02
N GLN A 67 8.05 2.94 6.16
CA GLN A 67 9.40 2.63 6.64
C GLN A 67 9.61 1.13 6.86
N GLN A 68 8.62 0.45 7.46
CA GLN A 68 8.70 -0.99 7.71
C GLN A 68 8.70 -1.80 6.40
N GLN A 69 7.81 -1.46 5.46
CA GLN A 69 7.75 -2.14 4.16
C GLN A 69 9.00 -1.86 3.31
N ALA A 70 9.49 -0.63 3.32
CA ALA A 70 10.76 -0.22 2.71
C ALA A 70 11.95 -1.04 3.22
N ALA A 71 12.12 -1.12 4.54
CA ALA A 71 13.21 -1.88 5.16
C ALA A 71 13.10 -3.39 4.86
N THR A 72 11.88 -3.94 4.87
CA THR A 72 11.64 -5.35 4.53
C THR A 72 12.00 -5.64 3.07
N ALA A 73 11.64 -4.74 2.15
CA ALA A 73 11.97 -4.84 0.73
C ALA A 73 13.49 -4.88 0.50
N GLN A 74 14.22 -4.00 1.18
CA GLN A 74 15.69 -3.93 1.12
C GLN A 74 16.34 -5.20 1.67
N ALA A 75 15.88 -5.68 2.83
CA ALA A 75 16.39 -6.90 3.42
C ALA A 75 16.15 -8.12 2.51
N ALA A 76 14.97 -8.20 1.87
CA ALA A 76 14.67 -9.24 0.91
C ALA A 76 15.59 -9.16 -0.32
N ALA A 77 15.77 -7.97 -0.91
CA ALA A 77 16.65 -7.76 -2.04
C ALA A 77 18.12 -8.13 -1.72
N ALA A 78 18.62 -7.74 -0.55
CA ALA A 78 19.98 -8.07 -0.10
C ALA A 78 20.16 -9.59 0.10
N ALA A 79 19.18 -10.26 0.71
CA ALA A 79 19.20 -11.71 0.89
C ALA A 79 19.21 -12.45 -0.46
N GLN A 80 18.46 -11.96 -1.45
CA GLN A 80 18.47 -12.51 -2.80
C GLN A 80 19.82 -12.32 -3.51
N ALA A 81 20.40 -11.12 -3.43
CA ALA A 81 21.71 -10.84 -4.01
C ALA A 81 22.80 -11.77 -3.41
N ALA A 82 22.79 -11.98 -2.10
CA ALA A 82 23.72 -12.88 -1.42
C ALA A 82 23.55 -14.35 -1.84
N ALA A 83 22.31 -14.80 -2.04
CA ALA A 83 22.04 -16.16 -2.51
C ALA A 83 22.55 -16.43 -3.94
N VAL A 84 22.51 -15.42 -4.82
CA VAL A 84 23.04 -15.50 -6.19
C VAL A 84 24.57 -15.49 -6.22
N ALA A 85 25.22 -14.79 -5.28
CA ALA A 85 26.68 -14.69 -5.18
C ALA A 85 27.38 -15.97 -4.67
N GLY A 86 26.65 -17.03 -4.31
CA GLY A 86 27.22 -18.35 -4.04
C GLY A 86 28.00 -18.52 -2.72
N ASN A 87 27.92 -17.58 -1.77
CA ASN A 87 28.66 -17.66 -0.51
C ASN A 87 27.95 -18.52 0.55
N ILE A 88 27.99 -19.85 0.38
CA ILE A 88 27.72 -20.81 1.46
C ILE A 88 29.06 -21.10 2.15
N PRO A 89 29.29 -20.70 3.42
CA PRO A 89 30.48 -21.11 4.16
C PRO A 89 30.29 -22.58 4.57
N GLY A 90 30.84 -23.50 3.76
CA GLY A 90 30.90 -24.92 4.06
C GLY A 90 32.19 -25.52 3.48
N PRO A 91 32.96 -26.29 4.26
CA PRO A 91 34.22 -26.84 3.79
C PRO A 91 33.95 -27.99 2.81
N GLY A 92 33.91 -27.68 1.51
CA GLY A 92 33.71 -28.69 0.46
C GLY A 92 33.24 -28.19 -0.90
N SER A 93 33.48 -26.92 -1.27
CA SER A 93 33.01 -26.36 -2.55
C SER A 93 33.76 -26.95 -3.75
N VAL A 94 33.27 -28.07 -4.28
CA VAL A 94 33.54 -28.49 -5.66
C VAL A 94 32.53 -27.81 -6.59
N GLY A 95 33.05 -27.20 -7.65
CA GLY A 95 32.34 -26.27 -8.53
C GLY A 95 31.01 -26.79 -9.07
N GLY A 96 29.99 -25.94 -8.99
CA GLY A 96 28.68 -26.17 -9.58
C GLY A 96 28.35 -25.08 -10.59
N ILE A 97 28.34 -25.45 -11.87
CA ILE A 97 27.76 -24.67 -12.97
C ILE A 97 26.25 -24.65 -12.75
N ALA A 98 25.72 -23.74 -11.94
CA ALA A 98 24.28 -23.54 -11.82
C ALA A 98 23.84 -22.56 -12.93
N PRO A 99 22.79 -22.85 -13.71
CA PRO A 99 22.35 -21.93 -14.75
C PRO A 99 21.87 -20.63 -14.08
N ALA A 100 22.07 -19.50 -14.75
CA ALA A 100 21.47 -18.22 -14.40
C ALA A 100 19.94 -18.29 -14.63
N ILE A 101 19.22 -19.05 -13.80
CA ILE A 101 17.76 -19.12 -13.84
C ILE A 101 17.25 -17.88 -13.09
N SER A 102 17.10 -16.80 -13.85
CA SER A 102 16.16 -15.69 -13.64
C SER A 102 15.53 -15.62 -12.24
N LEU A 103 16.25 -15.11 -11.25
CA LEU A 103 15.72 -14.87 -9.91
C LEU A 103 15.16 -13.44 -9.79
N SER A 104 14.35 -13.03 -10.76
CA SER A 104 13.67 -11.72 -10.79
C SER A 104 12.43 -11.66 -9.86
N ALA A 105 12.13 -12.75 -9.15
CA ALA A 105 10.80 -12.97 -8.58
C ALA A 105 10.61 -12.52 -7.11
N ALA A 106 11.55 -11.85 -6.43
CA ALA A 106 11.26 -11.33 -5.08
C ALA A 106 11.84 -9.95 -4.73
N ALA A 107 11.82 -9.01 -5.69
CA ALA A 107 11.76 -7.57 -5.37
C ALA A 107 10.36 -7.18 -4.82
N GLY A 108 9.82 -7.98 -3.89
CA GLY A 108 8.38 -8.17 -3.62
C GLY A 108 7.64 -7.02 -2.94
N ILE A 109 8.22 -5.83 -2.88
CA ILE A 109 7.53 -4.59 -2.53
C ILE A 109 8.03 -3.54 -3.51
N GLY A 110 7.23 -3.31 -4.55
CA GLY A 110 7.49 -2.25 -5.51
C GLY A 110 7.17 -0.88 -4.92
N VAL A 111 7.72 0.17 -5.53
CA VAL A 111 7.31 1.56 -5.25
C VAL A 111 5.79 1.73 -5.42
N ASP A 112 5.16 0.95 -6.32
CA ASP A 112 3.70 0.92 -6.49
C ASP A 112 2.97 0.41 -5.24
N ASP A 113 3.49 -0.61 -4.56
CA ASP A 113 2.87 -1.16 -3.34
C ASP A 113 2.90 -0.13 -2.20
N LEU A 114 4.03 0.58 -2.04
CA LEU A 114 4.15 1.65 -1.07
C LEU A 114 3.25 2.84 -1.43
N ARG A 115 3.18 3.21 -2.72
CA ARG A 115 2.30 4.29 -3.21
C ARG A 115 0.84 4.03 -2.86
N ARG A 116 0.38 2.77 -2.89
CA ARG A 116 -1.00 2.41 -2.55
C ARG A 116 -1.36 2.76 -1.10
N LEU A 117 -0.40 2.86 -0.18
CA LEU A 117 -0.63 3.34 1.18
C LEU A 117 -1.09 4.81 1.23
N CYS A 118 -0.74 5.61 0.21
CA CYS A 118 -1.09 7.03 0.09
C CYS A 118 -2.40 7.29 -0.66
N ILE A 119 -3.10 6.22 -1.08
CA ILE A 119 -4.26 6.31 -1.95
C ILE A 119 -5.48 5.80 -1.21
N LEU A 120 -6.54 6.60 -1.20
CA LEU A 120 -7.87 6.16 -0.81
C LEU A 120 -8.72 5.97 -2.07
N ARG A 121 -9.53 4.92 -2.10
CA ARG A 121 -10.53 4.74 -3.17
C ARG A 121 -11.92 4.67 -2.57
N MET A 122 -12.88 5.28 -3.24
CA MET A 122 -14.24 5.32 -2.76
C MET A 122 -15.25 5.20 -3.90
N SER A 123 -16.21 4.30 -3.77
CA SER A 123 -17.34 4.16 -4.66
C SER A 123 -18.63 4.68 -4.02
N PHE A 124 -19.47 5.32 -4.82
CA PHE A 124 -20.75 5.86 -4.38
C PHE A 124 -21.87 4.87 -4.68
N VAL A 125 -22.78 4.68 -3.71
CA VAL A 125 -24.01 3.87 -3.85
C VAL A 125 -23.79 2.36 -3.99
N LYS A 126 -22.79 1.91 -4.75
CA LYS A 126 -22.56 0.49 -5.09
C LYS A 126 -21.22 0.01 -4.53
N GLY A 127 -21.28 -1.09 -3.77
CA GLY A 127 -20.08 -1.80 -3.30
C GLY A 127 -19.53 -2.77 -4.34
N TRP A 128 -18.32 -3.27 -4.06
CA TRP A 128 -17.60 -4.31 -4.80
C TRP A 128 -16.96 -5.29 -3.80
N GLY A 129 -16.48 -6.43 -4.30
CA GLY A 129 -15.89 -7.52 -3.52
C GLY A 129 -16.71 -8.81 -3.60
N PRO A 130 -16.34 -9.85 -2.84
CA PRO A 130 -16.95 -11.18 -2.93
C PRO A 130 -18.47 -11.21 -2.69
N ASP A 131 -18.95 -10.30 -1.84
CA ASP A 131 -20.38 -10.17 -1.50
C ASP A 131 -21.19 -9.34 -2.52
N TYR A 132 -20.56 -8.90 -3.60
CA TYR A 132 -21.17 -8.06 -4.62
C TYR A 132 -21.01 -8.69 -6.01
N PRO A 133 -21.92 -8.36 -6.95
CA PRO A 133 -21.76 -8.78 -8.35
C PRO A 133 -20.56 -8.11 -9.05
N ARG A 134 -19.92 -7.13 -8.41
CA ARG A 134 -18.75 -6.39 -8.92
C ARG A 134 -17.52 -6.86 -8.16
N GLN A 135 -16.50 -7.35 -8.86
CA GLN A 135 -15.28 -7.86 -8.21
C GLN A 135 -14.28 -6.74 -7.91
N SER A 136 -14.22 -5.72 -8.77
CA SER A 136 -13.34 -4.57 -8.63
C SER A 136 -14.11 -3.25 -8.52
N ILE A 137 -13.50 -2.25 -7.86
CA ILE A 137 -14.03 -0.88 -7.83
C ILE A 137 -14.19 -0.30 -9.25
N LYS A 138 -13.38 -0.75 -10.21
CA LYS A 138 -13.46 -0.31 -11.62
C LYS A 138 -14.77 -0.70 -12.29
N GLU A 139 -15.48 -1.69 -11.77
CA GLU A 139 -16.80 -2.12 -12.26
C GLU A 139 -17.95 -1.33 -11.61
N THR A 140 -17.64 -0.39 -10.71
CA THR A 140 -18.65 0.48 -10.09
C THR A 140 -19.00 1.65 -11.00
N PRO A 141 -20.26 2.14 -10.99
CA PRO A 141 -20.72 3.14 -11.95
C PRO A 141 -20.04 4.50 -11.79
N CYS A 142 -19.69 4.87 -10.55
CA CYS A 142 -18.95 6.09 -10.26
C CYS A 142 -18.13 5.92 -8.97
N TRP A 143 -16.86 6.30 -9.04
CA TRP A 143 -15.91 6.20 -7.94
C TRP A 143 -14.84 7.28 -8.09
N ILE A 144 -14.13 7.55 -6.99
CA ILE A 144 -13.01 8.48 -6.96
C ILE A 144 -11.78 7.81 -6.36
N GLU A 145 -10.62 8.24 -6.84
CA GLU A 145 -9.30 7.93 -6.28
C GLU A 145 -8.72 9.22 -5.70
N ILE A 146 -8.30 9.17 -4.44
CA ILE A 146 -7.81 10.32 -3.70
C ILE A 146 -6.34 10.08 -3.38
N HIS A 147 -5.49 10.96 -3.88
CA HIS A 147 -4.06 10.93 -3.61
C HIS A 147 -3.73 11.86 -2.46
N LEU A 148 -3.11 11.33 -1.40
CA LEU A 148 -2.75 12.07 -0.20
C LEU A 148 -1.35 12.67 -0.35
N HIS A 149 -1.27 13.94 -0.73
CA HIS A 149 0.00 14.58 -1.08
C HIS A 149 1.03 14.54 0.05
N ARG A 150 0.62 14.77 1.30
CA ARG A 150 1.56 14.73 2.43
C ARG A 150 2.15 13.33 2.64
N ALA A 151 1.34 12.28 2.46
CA ALA A 151 1.81 10.90 2.53
C ALA A 151 2.75 10.56 1.36
N LEU A 152 2.45 11.05 0.15
CA LEU A 152 3.33 10.89 -1.01
C LEU A 152 4.68 11.59 -0.83
N GLN A 153 4.72 12.74 -0.17
CA GLN A 153 5.99 13.40 0.19
C GLN A 153 6.82 12.56 1.15
N LEU A 154 6.20 12.00 2.20
CA LEU A 154 6.92 11.11 3.13
C LEU A 154 7.39 9.83 2.44
N LEU A 155 6.60 9.30 1.50
CA LEU A 155 7.03 8.18 0.67
C LEU A 155 8.27 8.54 -0.14
N ASP A 156 8.28 9.71 -0.78
CA ASP A 156 9.43 10.20 -1.54
C ASP A 156 10.67 10.32 -0.64
N GLU A 157 10.54 10.87 0.56
CA GLU A 157 11.62 10.93 1.56
C GLU A 157 12.13 9.53 1.91
N VAL A 158 11.24 8.57 2.18
CA VAL A 158 11.62 7.17 2.47
C VAL A 158 12.35 6.53 1.29
N LEU A 159 11.90 6.75 0.06
CA LEU A 159 12.53 6.20 -1.14
C LEU A 159 13.93 6.77 -1.37
N HIS A 160 14.15 8.06 -1.09
CA HIS A 160 15.48 8.68 -1.18
C HIS A 160 16.47 8.16 -0.13
N THR A 161 15.99 7.67 1.02
CA THR A 161 16.86 7.05 2.03
C THR A 161 17.27 5.62 1.70
N MET A 162 16.70 5.02 0.65
CA MET A 162 17.11 3.70 0.23
C MET A 162 18.49 3.76 -0.44
N PRO A 163 19.45 2.90 -0.07
CA PRO A 163 20.75 2.89 -0.72
C PRO A 163 20.55 2.61 -2.21
N ILE A 164 21.06 3.53 -3.03
CA ILE A 164 21.26 3.28 -4.46
C ILE A 164 22.11 2.02 -4.53
N ALA A 165 21.69 1.03 -5.31
CA ALA A 165 22.49 -0.15 -5.56
C ALA A 165 23.77 0.29 -6.30
N ASP A 166 24.79 0.69 -5.54
CA ASP A 166 26.13 0.85 -6.09
C ASP A 166 26.54 -0.54 -6.58
N PRO A 167 26.89 -0.69 -7.88
CA PRO A 167 27.41 -1.95 -8.37
C PRO A 167 28.74 -2.19 -7.65
N GLN A 168 28.73 -3.04 -6.61
CA GLN A 168 29.97 -3.46 -5.98
C GLN A 168 30.81 -4.16 -7.04
N PRO A 169 32.05 -3.71 -7.30
CA PRO A 169 32.95 -4.46 -8.16
C PRO A 169 33.19 -5.82 -7.50
N LEU A 170 32.92 -6.87 -8.25
CA LEU A 170 33.35 -8.23 -7.93
C LEU A 170 34.87 -8.27 -8.07
N ASP A 171 35.60 -8.08 -6.97
CA ASP A 171 37.03 -8.42 -6.88
C ASP A 171 37.21 -9.92 -6.62
#